data_AF-M1AKY0-F1
#
_entry.id   AF-M1AKY0-F1
#
_cell.length_a   1.000
_cell.length_b   1.000
_cell.length_c   1.000
_cell.angle_alpha   90.00
_cell.angle_beta   90.00
_cell.angle_gamma   90.00
#
_symmetry.space_group_name_H-M   'P 1'
#
loop_
_entity.id
_entity.type
_entity.pdbx_description
1 polymer ?
#
loop_
_entity_poly.entity_id
_entity_poly.type
_entity_poly.pdbx_seq_one_letter_code
_entity_poly.pdbx_strand_id
1 'polypeptide(L)'
;MVSSLILKIKGGNSLWIPIGLLLCELLHPRPESDVEYLHGILESIARIEAKGYKLLKDLGATPVEEVITSGGGSKNQKWIKIRERVLGLPVCKADQTEAAYGAALLAMKGACENATSD
;
A
#
# COMPACT_ATOMS: atom_id res chain seq x y z
N MET A 1 10.48 -3.14 -10.53
CA MET A 1 10.46 -4.12 -9.44
C MET A 1 9.07 -4.05 -8.81
N VAL A 2 8.13 -4.86 -9.31
CA VAL A 2 6.73 -4.86 -8.84
C VAL A 2 6.72 -5.70 -7.57
N SER A 3 6.42 -5.09 -6.43
CA SER A 3 6.43 -5.79 -5.15
C SER A 3 5.26 -6.77 -5.10
N SER A 4 5.56 -8.06 -4.98
CA SER A 4 4.56 -9.12 -4.84
C SER A 4 3.87 -8.99 -3.48
N LEU A 5 2.61 -8.55 -3.48
CA LEU A 5 1.76 -8.61 -2.29
C LEU A 5 1.14 -10.01 -2.20
N ILE A 6 1.66 -10.86 -1.30
CA ILE A 6 1.04 -12.17 -1.02
C ILE A 6 -0.07 -11.96 0.01
N LEU A 7 -1.34 -12.00 -0.43
CA LEU A 7 -2.49 -11.99 0.45
C LEU A 7 -2.87 -13.44 0.80
N LYS A 8 -2.61 -13.87 2.04
CA LYS A 8 -2.98 -15.21 2.52
C LYS A 8 -4.39 -15.15 3.11
N ILE A 9 -5.39 -15.63 2.37
CA ILE A 9 -6.77 -15.75 2.87
C ILE A 9 -6.91 -17.03 3.71
N LYS A 10 -7.61 -16.93 4.84
CA LYS A 10 -7.86 -18.02 5.79
C LYS A 10 -8.70 -19.12 5.13
N GLY A 11 -8.15 -20.34 5.01
CA GLY A 11 -8.89 -21.54 4.62
C GLY A 11 -8.31 -22.31 3.43
N GLY A 12 -7.13 -22.92 3.59
CA GLY A 12 -6.70 -24.17 2.92
C GLY A 12 -6.51 -24.23 1.40
N ASN A 13 -7.18 -23.40 0.60
CA ASN A 13 -7.09 -23.43 -0.86
C ASN A 13 -6.36 -22.18 -1.37
N SER A 14 -5.11 -22.37 -1.77
CA SER A 14 -4.33 -21.37 -2.49
C SER A 14 -4.90 -21.19 -3.89
N LEU A 15 -5.85 -20.27 -4.07
CA LEU A 15 -6.28 -19.85 -5.41
C LEU A 15 -5.24 -18.86 -5.95
N TRP A 16 -4.40 -19.32 -6.86
CA TRP A 16 -3.38 -18.50 -7.54
C TRP A 16 -4.09 -17.62 -8.56
N ILE A 17 -4.59 -16.46 -8.13
CA ILE A 17 -5.02 -15.41 -9.08
C ILE A 17 -3.78 -14.56 -9.36
N PRO A 18 -3.11 -14.70 -10.51
CA PRO A 18 -2.01 -13.81 -10.84
C PRO A 18 -2.56 -12.38 -10.89
N ILE A 19 -1.93 -11.46 -10.16
CA ILE A 19 -2.27 -10.02 -10.18
C ILE A 19 -2.33 -9.47 -11.62
N GLY A 20 -1.55 -10.06 -12.53
CA GLY A 20 -1.59 -9.76 -13.96
C GLY A 20 -2.98 -9.95 -14.60
N LEU A 21 -3.78 -10.92 -14.14
CA LEU A 21 -5.12 -11.17 -14.69
C LEU A 21 -6.13 -10.09 -14.27
N LEU A 22 -6.04 -9.61 -13.02
CA LEU A 22 -6.90 -8.51 -12.53
C LEU A 22 -6.54 -7.16 -13.15
N LEU A 23 -5.27 -6.95 -13.50
CA LEU A 23 -4.84 -5.74 -14.22
C LEU A 23 -5.24 -5.79 -15.70
N CYS A 24 -5.10 -6.95 -16.36
CA CYS A 24 -5.35 -7.09 -17.79
C CYS A 24 -6.78 -6.76 -18.21
N GLU A 25 -7.80 -7.14 -17.44
CA GLU A 25 -9.19 -6.86 -17.81
C GLU A 25 -9.55 -5.37 -17.74
N LEU A 26 -8.87 -4.59 -16.89
CA LEU A 26 -9.12 -3.16 -16.76
C LEU A 26 -8.35 -2.31 -17.79
N LEU A 27 -7.40 -2.91 -18.50
CA LEU A 27 -6.46 -2.22 -19.40
C LEU A 27 -6.83 -2.37 -20.89
N HIS A 28 -7.96 -3.00 -21.20
CA HIS A 28 -8.44 -3.18 -22.56
C HIS A 28 -9.81 -2.50 -22.80
N PRO A 29 -9.98 -1.78 -23.93
CA PRO A 29 -8.96 -1.51 -24.95
C PRO A 29 -7.87 -0.55 -24.44
N ARG A 30 -6.63 -0.76 -24.86
CA ARG A 30 -5.52 0.14 -24.53
C ARG A 30 -5.75 1.48 -25.25
N PRO A 31 -5.84 2.62 -24.53
CA PRO A 31 -5.97 3.92 -25.16
C PRO A 31 -4.70 4.26 -25.96
N GLU A 32 -4.84 5.07 -27.01
CA GLU A 32 -3.69 5.52 -27.82
C GLU A 32 -2.72 6.39 -27.01
N SER A 33 -3.20 7.05 -25.96
CA SER A 33 -2.41 7.89 -25.07
C SER A 33 -1.76 7.06 -23.95
N ASP A 34 -0.42 7.03 -23.93
CA ASP A 34 0.34 6.41 -22.83
C ASP A 34 0.07 7.08 -21.47
N VAL A 35 -0.34 8.35 -21.45
CA VAL A 35 -0.69 9.06 -20.23
C VAL A 35 -1.98 8.50 -19.64
N GLU A 36 -2.99 8.25 -20.47
CA GLU A 36 -4.26 7.64 -20.05
C GLU A 36 -4.04 6.19 -19.62
N TYR A 37 -3.19 5.47 -20.35
CA TYR A 37 -2.81 4.10 -20.00
C TYR A 37 -2.14 4.05 -18.63
N LEU A 38 -1.14 4.89 -18.38
CA LEU A 38 -0.48 4.97 -17.08
C LEU A 38 -1.45 5.42 -15.97
N HIS A 39 -2.32 6.39 -16.24
CA HIS A 39 -3.34 6.81 -15.29
C HIS A 39 -4.25 5.65 -14.88
N GLY A 40 -4.73 4.87 -15.85
CA GLY A 40 -5.56 3.69 -15.63
C GLY A 40 -4.85 2.61 -14.80
N ILE A 41 -3.56 2.37 -15.05
CA ILE A 41 -2.75 1.45 -14.23
C ILE A 41 -2.68 1.94 -12.78
N LEU A 42 -2.29 3.20 -12.57
CA LEU A 42 -2.10 3.77 -11.23
C LEU A 42 -3.41 3.80 -10.43
N GLU A 43 -4.52 4.13 -11.09
CA GLU A 43 -5.86 4.09 -10.49
C GLU A 43 -6.30 2.66 -10.17
N SER A 44 -6.05 1.69 -11.06
CA SER A 44 -6.40 0.29 -10.82
C SER A 44 -5.67 -0.29 -9.61
N ILE A 45 -4.38 0.05 -9.44
CA ILE A 45 -3.62 -0.34 -8.26
C ILE A 45 -4.21 0.29 -6.99
N ALA A 46 -4.57 1.58 -7.02
CA ALA A 46 -5.21 2.24 -5.89
C ALA A 46 -6.57 1.60 -5.51
N ARG A 47 -7.34 1.13 -6.49
CA ARG A 47 -8.61 0.41 -6.25
C ARG A 47 -8.37 -0.95 -5.59
N ILE A 48 -7.30 -1.66 -5.98
CA ILE A 48 -6.92 -2.93 -5.35
C ILE A 48 -6.50 -2.69 -3.89
N GLU A 49 -5.73 -1.62 -3.64
CA GLU A 49 -5.36 -1.22 -2.29
C GLU A 49 -6.57 -0.92 -1.41
N ALA A 50 -7.54 -0.14 -1.91
CA ALA A 50 -8.79 0.16 -1.20
C ALA A 50 -9.56 -1.11 -0.82
N LYS A 51 -9.64 -2.08 -1.74
CA LYS A 51 -10.24 -3.39 -1.48
C LYS A 51 -9.49 -4.16 -0.39
N GLY A 52 -8.16 -4.10 -0.39
CA GLY A 52 -7.32 -4.71 0.64
C GLY A 52 -7.61 -4.15 2.03
N TYR A 53 -7.62 -2.82 2.19
CA TYR A 53 -7.95 -2.19 3.46
C TYR A 53 -9.37 -2.48 3.94
N LYS A 54 -10.34 -2.49 3.01
CA LYS A 54 -11.71 -2.89 3.32
C LYS A 54 -11.76 -4.33 3.85
N LEU A 55 -11.06 -5.27 3.20
CA LEU A 55 -11.03 -6.65 3.64
C LEU A 55 -10.39 -6.80 5.03
N LEU A 56 -9.33 -6.06 5.32
CA LEU A 56 -8.72 -6.05 6.66
C LEU A 56 -9.71 -5.58 7.72
N LYS A 57 -10.47 -4.52 7.43
CA LYS A 57 -11.56 -4.05 8.30
C LYS A 57 -12.63 -5.13 8.50
N ASP A 58 -13.07 -5.78 7.42
CA ASP A 58 -14.08 -6.85 7.46
C ASP A 58 -13.60 -8.07 8.28
N LEU A 59 -12.28 -8.30 8.34
CA LEU A 59 -11.64 -9.33 9.18
C LEU A 59 -11.42 -8.91 10.64
N GLY A 60 -11.81 -7.69 11.03
CA GLY A 60 -11.76 -7.18 12.39
C GLY A 60 -10.54 -6.32 12.73
N ALA A 61 -9.76 -5.88 11.74
CA ALA A 61 -8.72 -4.88 11.98
C ALA A 61 -9.33 -3.50 12.25
N THR A 62 -8.58 -2.65 12.99
CA THR A 62 -8.94 -1.24 13.19
C THR A 62 -9.09 -0.53 11.84
N PRO A 63 -10.13 0.29 11.64
CA PRO A 63 -10.27 1.09 10.43
C PRO A 63 -9.04 1.96 10.15
N VAL A 64 -8.66 2.07 8.89
CA VAL A 64 -7.55 2.93 8.45
C VAL A 64 -8.03 4.38 8.43
N GLU A 65 -7.26 5.27 9.07
CA GLU A 65 -7.55 6.71 9.13
C GLU A 65 -6.62 7.52 8.21
N GLU A 66 -5.40 7.05 8.00
CA GLU A 66 -4.40 7.65 7.11
C GLU A 66 -3.51 6.58 6.49
N VAL A 67 -2.93 6.88 5.32
CA VAL A 67 -2.00 5.98 4.64
C VAL A 67 -0.66 6.67 4.42
N ILE A 68 0.38 6.15 5.07
CA ILE A 68 1.76 6.61 4.89
C ILE A 68 2.45 5.75 3.83
N THR A 69 2.95 6.37 2.76
CA THR A 69 3.54 5.69 1.61
C THR A 69 5.06 5.73 1.60
N SER A 70 5.66 4.56 1.33
CA SER A 70 7.11 4.36 1.22
C SER A 70 7.49 3.78 -0.15
N GLY A 71 8.79 3.67 -0.45
CA GLY A 71 9.30 3.07 -1.70
C GLY A 71 9.27 4.01 -2.92
N GLY A 72 9.67 3.51 -4.09
CA GLY A 72 9.86 4.34 -5.30
C GLY A 72 8.61 5.11 -5.75
N GLY A 73 7.42 4.53 -5.57
CA GLY A 73 6.13 5.16 -5.88
C GLY A 73 5.78 6.38 -5.03
N SER A 74 6.33 6.47 -3.81
CA SER A 74 6.06 7.56 -2.86
C SER A 74 6.52 8.93 -3.34
N LYS A 75 7.44 8.99 -4.32
CA LYS A 75 7.92 10.25 -4.90
C LYS A 75 6.93 10.86 -5.90
N ASN A 76 5.96 10.09 -6.38
CA ASN A 76 5.02 10.53 -7.40
C ASN A 76 3.80 11.22 -6.78
N GLN A 77 3.83 12.55 -6.74
CA GLN A 77 2.75 13.38 -6.20
C GLN A 77 1.40 13.17 -6.92
N LYS A 78 1.41 12.87 -8.23
CA LYS A 78 0.17 12.58 -8.96
C LYS A 78 -0.44 11.27 -8.48
N TRP A 79 0.38 10.27 -8.18
CA TRP A 79 -0.10 8.98 -7.71
C TRP A 79 -0.63 9.06 -6.27
N ILE A 80 0.00 9.86 -5.41
CA ILE A 80 -0.53 10.18 -4.07
C ILE A 80 -1.96 10.74 -4.20
N LYS A 81 -2.17 11.77 -5.03
CA LYS A 81 -3.50 12.36 -5.24
C LYS A 81 -4.53 11.38 -5.80
N ILE A 82 -4.12 10.49 -6.71
CA ILE A 82 -5.00 9.43 -7.22
C ILE A 82 -5.42 8.49 -6.07
N ARG A 83 -4.49 8.11 -5.20
CA ARG A 83 -4.76 7.25 -4.05
C ARG A 83 -5.64 7.93 -3.02
N GLU A 84 -5.39 9.20 -2.69
CA GLU A 84 -6.28 9.98 -1.80
C GLU A 84 -7.72 9.99 -2.31
N ARG A 85 -7.91 10.26 -3.60
CA ARG A 85 -9.24 10.25 -4.23
C ARG A 85 -9.90 8.88 -4.19
N VAL A 86 -9.16 7.81 -4.46
CA VAL A 86 -9.71 6.44 -4.53
C VAL A 86 -9.97 5.84 -3.14
N LEU A 87 -9.10 6.12 -2.17
CA LEU A 87 -9.21 5.64 -0.79
C LEU A 87 -10.19 6.47 0.04
N GLY A 88 -10.36 7.75 -0.28
CA GLY A 88 -11.15 8.68 0.52
C GLY A 88 -10.50 9.03 1.85
N LEU A 89 -9.18 8.85 1.97
CA LEU A 89 -8.39 9.07 3.17
C LEU A 89 -7.13 9.88 2.82
N PRO A 90 -6.54 10.61 3.79
CA PRO A 90 -5.25 11.27 3.60
C PRO A 90 -4.15 10.27 3.24
N VAL A 91 -3.33 10.61 2.25
CA VAL A 91 -2.17 9.80 1.85
C VAL A 91 -0.93 10.69 1.84
N CYS A 92 0.04 10.39 2.68
CA CYS A 92 1.26 11.17 2.80
C CYS A 92 2.50 10.30 2.56
N LYS A 93 3.61 10.92 2.18
CA LYS A 93 4.90 10.22 2.06
C LYS A 93 5.48 10.02 3.46
N ALA A 94 6.06 8.86 3.72
CA ALA A 94 6.83 8.62 4.94
C ALA A 94 8.05 9.55 5.01
N ASP A 95 8.23 10.23 6.14
CA ASP A 95 9.41 11.05 6.41
C ASP A 95 10.68 10.19 6.49
N GLN A 96 10.56 8.98 7.02
CA GLN A 96 11.65 8.02 7.17
C GLN A 96 11.25 6.65 6.64
N THR A 97 12.02 6.11 5.71
CA THR A 97 11.71 4.82 5.06
C THR A 97 12.77 3.75 5.31
N GLU A 98 13.89 4.11 5.91
CA GLU A 98 15.01 3.20 6.10
C GLU A 98 14.78 2.26 7.30
N ALA A 99 14.97 0.96 7.09
CA ALA A 99 14.83 -0.03 8.16
C ALA A 99 15.81 0.24 9.32
N ALA A 100 17.01 0.76 9.02
CA ALA A 100 18.00 1.14 10.02
C ALA A 100 17.49 2.23 10.98
N TYR A 101 16.72 3.19 10.47
CA TYR A 101 16.08 4.21 11.31
C TYR A 101 15.08 3.59 12.28
N GLY A 102 14.27 2.63 11.80
CA GLY A 102 13.37 1.85 12.65
C GLY A 102 14.10 1.07 13.74
N ALA A 103 15.24 0.44 13.41
CA ALA A 103 16.07 -0.27 14.39
C ALA A 103 16.65 0.67 15.48
N ALA A 104 17.07 1.89 15.10
CA ALA A 104 17.54 2.89 16.04
C ALA A 104 16.42 3.35 17.01
N LEU A 105 15.19 3.53 16.51
CA LEU A 105 14.04 3.85 17.37
C LEU A 105 13.72 2.73 18.37
N LEU A 106 13.82 1.47 17.95
CA LEU A 106 13.65 0.32 18.86
C LEU A 106 14.72 0.31 19.96
N ALA A 107 15.99 0.55 19.61
CA ALA A 107 17.08 0.61 20.57
C ALA A 107 16.89 1.77 21.58
N MET A 108 16.50 2.95 21.10
CA MET A 108 16.20 4.11 21.96
C MET A 108 15.05 3.82 22.92
N LYS A 109 13.97 3.19 22.44
CA LYS A 109 12.83 2.82 23.29
C LYS A 109 13.24 1.84 24.39
N GLY A 110 13.98 0.79 24.04
CA GLY A 110 14.47 -0.19 25.02
C GLY A 110 15.43 0.44 26.05
N ALA A 111 16.27 1.39 25.64
CA ALA A 111 17.14 2.11 26.57
C ALA A 111 16.34 2.99 27.56
N CYS A 112 15.26 3.62 27.10
CA CYS A 112 14.40 4.45 27.94
C CYS A 112 13.59 3.62 28.95
N GLU A 113 13.04 2.48 28.53
CA GLU A 113 12.32 1.54 29.40
C GLU A 113 13.22 0.99 30.53
N ASN A 114 14.49 0.72 30.21
CA ASN A 114 15.48 0.30 31.20
C ASN A 114 15.83 1.42 32.19
N ALA A 115 15.87 2.68 31.74
CA ALA A 115 16.19 3.83 32.58
C ALA A 115 15.06 4.22 33.57
N THR A 116 13.82 3.75 33.34
CA THR A 116 12.68 3.97 34.24
C THR A 116 12.46 2.83 35.25
N SER A 117 13.29 1.79 35.19
CA SER A 117 13.17 0.57 36.02
C SER A 117 14.19 0.53 37.18
N ASP A 118 14.99 1.59 37.35
CA ASP A 118 15.86 1.89 38.50
C ASP A 118 15.24 3.02 39.35
#